data_AF-A0A3N5QCF7-F1
#
_entry.id   AF-A0A3N5QCF7-F1
#
_cell.length_a   1.000
_cell.length_b   1.000
_cell.length_c   1.000
_cell.angle_alpha   90.00
_cell.angle_beta   90.00
_cell.angle_gamma   90.00
#
_symmetry.space_group_name_H-M   'P 1'
#
loop_
_entity.id
_entity.type
_entity.pdbx_description
1 polymer ?
#
loop_
_entity_poly.entity_id
_entity_poly.type
_entity_poly.pdbx_seq_one_letter_code
_entity_poly.pdbx_strand_id
1 'polypeptide(L)'
;MTDILDPFPYFPEAGTGGYIYVGSAGLDARTNPITVYRDVAQTLPWAQPIRTVNGYPAYQGAKAGIYASASTVSITVLDDNSRVVTNGTSFASPFDADRIVYDQGGTGAVDQTVAAKLRHMVSPFDFGAVGDGIADDTVAVQRALNTTAKRVMIDGTFNISDTVTSSVDDRTIEGPGYLTATSPVDVGLTVFGDRNCIKMNIDGNDNIARGLRIDGAIMPIIDGGRYTNFYSELSSANAIFLNDTQAGAVIRGVTIDTVNAPGDGNADGNELSRGIGISLSGDPTASILIDGCHISNIIGDEGDSIAAGSGGGGTYYRLDLTVQRCVIRGFTRRAVKTQGDNVRVIGNGISNDWTLSTQVPNAATVIDFVQGDNCIARDNDLFACNFFNQVTVFSQDAEVWNNFLIDGNTFWGLTSSHTNTNISFTPSGPTSVSSAVGGVIRDNIQSGGVGRTISVGKSDGTVVVGNIARVDNEASTRTISGSSGATKPVILGNILTGGTRESFIALDGTNGVVMANHVKADTPVFSNAAGSGNHLAVNNTADGTASFTFNSSTLTGNRLGGNYSFGTQNNASPGTLTVTQAGGPATSLAGLQVVAGQIVFDVTPSAGGKIGWTAITSGEASAVTWKQFGPIDA
;
A
#
# COMPACT_ATOMS: atom_id res chain seq x y z
N MET A 1 -46.75 11.05 -4.31
CA MET A 1 -47.92 10.50 -3.63
C MET A 1 -48.32 11.52 -2.58
N THR A 2 -49.48 12.13 -2.67
CA THR A 2 -49.94 13.13 -1.70
C THR A 2 -51.31 12.69 -1.20
N ASP A 3 -51.33 12.08 -0.02
CA ASP A 3 -52.54 11.86 0.74
C ASP A 3 -52.86 13.17 1.47
N ILE A 4 -54.01 13.77 1.15
CA ILE A 4 -54.40 15.08 1.70
C ILE A 4 -55.30 14.95 2.93
N LEU A 5 -55.83 13.75 3.16
CA LEU A 5 -56.65 13.43 4.30
C LEU A 5 -56.05 12.24 5.03
N ASP A 6 -56.28 12.15 6.34
CA ASP A 6 -56.26 10.85 7.02
C ASP A 6 -57.00 9.86 6.11
N PRO A 7 -56.39 8.73 5.71
CA PRO A 7 -57.07 7.73 4.90
C PRO A 7 -58.34 7.19 5.60
N PHE A 8 -58.56 7.49 6.88
CA PHE A 8 -59.82 7.27 7.59
C PHE A 8 -60.21 8.52 8.40
N PRO A 9 -60.55 9.65 7.74
CA PRO A 9 -60.86 10.87 8.45
C PRO A 9 -62.11 10.63 9.30
N TYR A 10 -62.03 10.94 10.58
CA TYR A 10 -63.09 10.67 11.54
C TYR A 10 -63.84 11.95 11.90
N PHE A 11 -65.14 11.97 11.58
CA PHE A 11 -66.06 13.07 11.89
C PHE A 11 -67.12 12.56 12.86
N PRO A 12 -66.85 12.56 14.18
CA PRO A 12 -67.75 11.95 15.18
C PRO A 12 -69.19 12.48 15.08
N GLU A 13 -69.33 13.78 14.83
CA GLU A 13 -70.62 14.47 14.76
C GLU A 13 -71.41 14.17 13.47
N ALA A 14 -70.78 13.58 12.44
CA ALA A 14 -71.48 13.19 11.22
C ALA A 14 -72.32 11.90 11.40
N GLY A 15 -72.08 11.14 12.47
CA GLY A 15 -72.85 9.94 12.80
C GLY A 15 -72.90 8.89 11.68
N THR A 16 -73.98 8.11 11.64
CA THR A 16 -74.27 7.17 10.54
C THR A 16 -75.32 7.78 9.64
N GLY A 17 -74.95 8.05 8.38
CA GLY A 17 -75.84 8.63 7.39
C GLY A 17 -75.58 10.10 7.03
N GLY A 18 -74.58 10.74 7.62
CA GLY A 18 -74.13 12.08 7.24
C GLY A 18 -73.50 12.17 5.85
N TYR A 19 -73.02 13.36 5.49
CA TYR A 19 -72.51 13.70 4.16
C TYR A 19 -71.18 14.45 4.23
N ILE A 20 -70.19 14.02 3.46
CA ILE A 20 -68.90 14.68 3.32
C ILE A 20 -68.79 15.24 1.90
N TYR A 21 -68.43 16.53 1.81
CA TYR A 21 -68.08 17.23 0.58
C TYR A 21 -66.62 17.63 0.63
N VAL A 22 -65.91 17.43 -0.47
CA VAL A 22 -64.51 17.80 -0.68
C VAL A 22 -64.41 18.64 -1.94
N GLY A 23 -63.84 19.83 -1.84
CA GLY A 23 -63.77 20.77 -2.95
C GLY A 23 -62.46 21.53 -3.04
N SER A 24 -62.39 22.43 -4.02
CA SER A 24 -61.21 23.27 -4.27
C SER A 24 -60.91 24.13 -3.05
N ALA A 25 -59.64 24.17 -2.63
CA ALA A 25 -59.20 24.96 -1.49
C ALA A 25 -59.62 26.43 -1.60
N GLY A 26 -60.00 27.02 -0.46
CA GLY A 26 -60.44 28.40 -0.33
C GLY A 26 -61.90 28.65 -0.77
N LEU A 27 -62.54 27.67 -1.42
CA LEU A 27 -63.93 27.78 -1.91
C LEU A 27 -64.87 26.84 -1.13
N ASP A 28 -66.17 27.08 -1.20
CA ASP A 28 -67.17 26.17 -0.62
C ASP A 28 -67.11 24.81 -1.32
N ALA A 29 -66.88 23.75 -0.52
CA ALA A 29 -66.73 22.38 -1.00
C ALA A 29 -67.98 21.81 -1.67
N ARG A 30 -69.17 22.33 -1.37
CA ARG A 30 -70.44 21.87 -1.96
C ARG A 30 -70.64 22.36 -3.37
N THR A 31 -70.25 23.60 -3.63
CA THR A 31 -70.46 24.25 -4.93
C THR A 31 -69.25 24.09 -5.85
N ASN A 32 -68.08 23.74 -5.31
CA ASN A 32 -66.84 23.56 -6.06
C ASN A 32 -66.20 22.19 -5.77
N PRO A 33 -66.92 21.07 -5.99
CA PRO A 33 -66.41 19.74 -5.66
C PRO A 33 -65.23 19.37 -6.57
N ILE A 34 -64.26 18.65 -6.01
CA ILE A 34 -63.16 18.03 -6.77
C ILE A 34 -63.34 16.52 -6.83
N THR A 35 -62.69 15.87 -7.80
CA THR A 35 -62.63 14.41 -7.83
C THR A 35 -61.79 13.91 -6.67
N VAL A 36 -62.34 12.97 -5.90
CA VAL A 36 -61.66 12.24 -4.83
C VAL A 36 -61.88 10.74 -5.03
N TYR A 37 -61.05 9.89 -4.44
CA TYR A 37 -60.92 8.46 -4.73
C TYR A 37 -60.99 7.61 -3.45
N ARG A 38 -61.30 6.32 -3.63
CA ARG A 38 -61.40 5.31 -2.56
C ARG A 38 -60.09 4.54 -2.34
N ASP A 39 -59.16 4.66 -3.27
CA ASP A 39 -57.88 3.97 -3.30
C ASP A 39 -56.73 4.95 -3.55
N VAL A 40 -55.55 4.59 -3.05
CA VAL A 40 -54.30 5.35 -3.23
C VAL A 40 -53.86 5.42 -4.70
N ALA A 41 -54.26 4.45 -5.54
CA ALA A 41 -53.92 4.44 -6.97
C ALA A 41 -54.81 5.38 -7.80
N GLN A 42 -55.79 6.06 -7.16
CA GLN A 42 -56.69 7.03 -7.79
C GLN A 42 -57.48 6.44 -8.97
N THR A 43 -57.86 5.16 -8.86
CA THR A 43 -58.59 4.44 -9.91
C THR A 43 -60.10 4.37 -9.65
N LEU A 44 -60.51 4.48 -8.39
CA LEU A 44 -61.89 4.29 -7.94
C LEU A 44 -62.45 5.61 -7.39
N PRO A 45 -63.04 6.48 -8.22
CA PRO A 45 -63.57 7.75 -7.76
C PRO A 45 -64.72 7.55 -6.77
N TRP A 46 -64.87 8.52 -5.88
CA TRP A 46 -66.04 8.74 -5.06
C TRP A 46 -67.10 9.52 -5.84
N ALA A 47 -68.36 9.13 -5.67
CA ALA A 47 -69.47 10.02 -5.94
C ALA A 47 -69.70 10.91 -4.71
N GLN A 48 -69.70 12.22 -4.91
CA GLN A 48 -69.97 13.18 -3.84
C GLN A 48 -71.46 13.58 -3.84
N PRO A 49 -72.09 13.78 -2.66
CA PRO A 49 -71.50 13.67 -1.32
C PRO A 49 -71.20 12.23 -0.88
N ILE A 50 -70.11 12.08 -0.12
CA ILE A 50 -69.68 10.80 0.44
C ILE A 50 -70.45 10.53 1.73
N ARG A 51 -71.01 9.33 1.88
CA ARG A 51 -71.80 8.97 3.07
C ARG A 51 -70.92 8.53 4.23
N THR A 52 -71.42 8.69 5.46
CA THR A 52 -70.73 8.24 6.67
C THR A 52 -71.37 7.03 7.35
N VAL A 53 -70.55 6.22 8.03
CA VAL A 53 -70.96 5.19 9.00
C VAL A 53 -70.13 5.40 10.26
N ASN A 54 -70.79 5.65 11.39
CA ASN A 54 -70.17 6.00 12.66
C ASN A 54 -69.09 7.08 12.52
N GLY A 55 -69.37 8.14 11.76
CA GLY A 55 -68.46 9.27 11.54
C GLY A 55 -67.32 9.03 10.55
N TYR A 56 -67.15 7.81 10.02
CA TYR A 56 -66.17 7.52 8.98
C TYR A 56 -66.80 7.56 7.59
N PRO A 57 -66.08 8.00 6.54
CA PRO A 57 -66.54 7.81 5.17
C PRO A 57 -66.79 6.32 4.89
N ALA A 58 -67.86 6.02 4.18
CA ALA A 58 -68.32 4.66 4.00
C ALA A 58 -68.76 4.37 2.56
N TYR A 59 -68.24 3.28 2.01
CA TYR A 59 -68.64 2.74 0.72
C TYR A 59 -69.39 1.43 0.94
N GLN A 60 -70.64 1.36 0.48
CA GLN A 60 -71.51 0.18 0.65
C GLN A 60 -71.59 -0.32 2.12
N GLY A 61 -71.56 0.61 3.08
CA GLY A 61 -71.67 0.32 4.52
C GLY A 61 -70.36 -0.04 5.23
N ALA A 62 -69.25 -0.22 4.50
CA ALA A 62 -67.93 -0.44 5.07
C ALA A 62 -67.14 0.88 5.13
N LYS A 63 -66.32 1.06 6.18
CA LYS A 63 -65.40 2.21 6.30
C LYS A 63 -64.42 2.21 5.14
N ALA A 64 -64.23 3.36 4.50
CA ALA A 64 -63.35 3.53 3.35
C ALA A 64 -62.67 4.90 3.39
N GLY A 65 -61.52 5.01 2.73
CA GLY A 65 -60.75 6.24 2.71
C GLY A 65 -61.14 7.23 1.64
N ILE A 66 -60.68 8.47 1.82
CA ILE A 66 -60.84 9.56 0.86
C ILE A 66 -59.44 10.04 0.44
N TYR A 67 -59.13 9.90 -0.84
CA TYR A 67 -57.87 10.31 -1.45
C TYR A 67 -58.12 11.41 -2.49
N ALA A 68 -57.26 12.41 -2.59
CA ALA A 68 -57.40 13.49 -3.57
C ALA A 68 -56.07 13.75 -4.27
N SER A 69 -56.08 14.40 -5.44
CA SER A 69 -54.85 14.78 -6.15
C SER A 69 -54.31 16.16 -5.73
N ALA A 70 -55.18 17.03 -5.17
CA ALA A 70 -54.83 18.41 -4.81
C ALA A 70 -54.26 18.52 -3.39
N SER A 71 -53.05 19.06 -3.20
CA SER A 71 -52.31 19.17 -1.92
C SER A 71 -53.04 19.90 -0.77
N THR A 72 -54.08 20.68 -1.11
CA THR A 72 -54.98 21.35 -0.16
C THR A 72 -56.41 21.28 -0.69
N VAL A 73 -57.38 21.07 0.21
CA VAL A 73 -58.81 20.96 -0.12
C VAL A 73 -59.68 21.73 0.87
N SER A 74 -60.90 22.08 0.46
CA SER A 74 -61.96 22.47 1.39
C SER A 74 -62.80 21.25 1.76
N ILE A 75 -63.28 21.15 3.00
CA ILE A 75 -64.16 20.07 3.45
C ILE A 75 -65.37 20.65 4.17
N THR A 76 -66.55 20.19 3.76
CA THR A 76 -67.81 20.44 4.45
C THR A 76 -68.43 19.12 4.84
N VAL A 77 -68.72 18.92 6.12
CA VAL A 77 -69.36 17.72 6.67
C VAL A 77 -70.73 18.08 7.24
N LEU A 78 -71.72 17.24 6.93
CA LEU A 78 -73.07 17.28 7.42
C LEU A 78 -73.37 16.08 8.32
N ASP A 79 -74.18 16.29 9.36
CA ASP A 79 -74.84 15.20 10.08
C ASP A 79 -75.94 14.53 9.26
N ASP A 80 -76.55 13.49 9.84
CA ASP A 80 -77.69 12.76 9.28
C ASP A 80 -78.94 13.63 9.06
N ASN A 81 -79.04 14.75 9.77
CA ASN A 81 -80.09 15.76 9.65
C ASN A 81 -79.73 16.88 8.65
N SER A 82 -78.65 16.72 7.87
CA SER A 82 -78.16 17.72 6.90
C SER A 82 -77.74 19.06 7.52
N ARG A 83 -77.33 19.10 8.80
CA ARG A 83 -76.72 20.27 9.45
C ARG A 83 -75.21 20.24 9.35
N VAL A 84 -74.58 21.39 9.12
CA VAL A 84 -73.12 21.51 9.04
C VAL A 84 -72.52 21.22 10.41
N VAL A 85 -71.67 20.21 10.49
CA VAL A 85 -70.90 19.83 11.68
C VAL A 85 -69.41 20.09 11.53
N THR A 86 -68.91 20.19 10.29
CA THR A 86 -67.54 20.63 10.02
C THR A 86 -67.51 21.45 8.75
N ASN A 87 -66.82 22.58 8.76
CA ASN A 87 -66.55 23.37 7.58
C ASN A 87 -65.16 23.99 7.71
N GLY A 88 -64.25 23.60 6.83
CA GLY A 88 -62.93 24.21 6.75
C GLY A 88 -62.54 24.41 5.30
N THR A 89 -62.06 25.61 4.99
CA THR A 89 -61.76 26.05 3.63
C THR A 89 -60.32 25.76 3.22
N SER A 90 -59.51 25.16 4.10
CA SER A 90 -58.10 24.84 3.83
C SER A 90 -57.62 23.72 4.76
N PHE A 91 -57.88 22.48 4.37
CA PHE A 91 -57.25 21.30 4.93
C PHE A 91 -56.05 20.93 4.06
N ALA A 92 -54.84 21.06 4.62
CA ALA A 92 -53.60 20.57 4.04
C ALA A 92 -53.29 19.17 4.61
N SER A 93 -52.51 18.38 3.87
CA SER A 93 -52.04 17.08 4.37
C SER A 93 -51.41 17.24 5.76
N PRO A 94 -51.93 16.59 6.82
CA PRO A 94 -51.37 16.67 8.16
C PRO A 94 -50.04 15.88 8.28
N PHE A 95 -49.60 15.20 7.23
CA PHE A 95 -48.43 14.31 7.23
C PHE A 95 -47.23 14.88 6.46
N ASP A 96 -47.22 16.18 6.19
CA ASP A 96 -46.05 16.84 5.60
C ASP A 96 -44.93 17.00 6.64
N ALA A 97 -43.79 16.35 6.41
CA ALA A 97 -42.63 16.40 7.28
C ALA A 97 -42.07 17.82 7.46
N ASP A 98 -42.32 18.75 6.52
CA ASP A 98 -41.94 20.16 6.66
C ASP A 98 -42.81 20.90 7.71
N ARG A 99 -43.89 20.29 8.21
CA ARG A 99 -44.80 20.88 9.21
C ARG A 99 -44.75 20.20 10.57
N ILE A 100 -44.12 19.03 10.68
CA ILE A 100 -43.98 18.32 11.95
C ILE A 100 -42.75 18.84 12.68
N VAL A 101 -42.95 19.44 13.86
CA VAL A 101 -41.87 19.91 14.72
C VAL A 101 -41.18 18.71 15.38
N TYR A 102 -39.86 18.72 15.34
CA TYR A 102 -38.94 17.80 15.97
C TYR A 102 -38.06 18.57 16.96
N ASP A 103 -38.09 18.15 18.22
CA ASP A 103 -37.15 18.55 19.26
C ASP A 103 -36.42 17.30 19.76
N GLN A 104 -35.10 17.41 19.92
CA GLN A 104 -34.26 16.27 20.32
C GLN A 104 -34.44 15.90 21.81
N GLY A 105 -35.05 16.78 22.61
CA GLY A 105 -35.31 16.62 24.05
C GLY A 105 -34.16 17.03 24.97
N GLY A 106 -33.03 17.48 24.41
CA GLY A 106 -31.85 17.88 25.17
C GLY A 106 -31.93 19.32 25.71
N THR A 107 -31.23 19.62 26.80
CA THR A 107 -31.08 21.02 27.26
C THR A 107 -30.42 21.85 26.19
N GLY A 108 -31.07 22.93 25.76
CA GLY A 108 -30.60 23.80 24.67
C GLY A 108 -30.96 23.31 23.25
N ALA A 109 -31.77 22.25 23.13
CA ALA A 109 -32.35 21.86 21.85
C ALA A 109 -33.24 22.98 21.29
N VAL A 110 -33.25 23.07 19.96
CA VAL A 110 -34.05 24.04 19.22
C VAL A 110 -34.97 23.25 18.32
N ASP A 111 -36.26 23.61 18.35
CA ASP A 111 -37.28 23.10 17.46
C ASP A 111 -36.83 23.22 16.00
N GLN A 112 -36.87 22.12 15.26
CA GLN A 112 -36.69 22.07 13.82
C GLN A 112 -37.82 21.25 13.19
N THR A 113 -37.91 21.16 11.87
CA THR A 113 -38.89 20.29 11.22
C THR A 113 -38.33 18.88 11.04
N VAL A 114 -39.19 17.86 11.02
CA VAL A 114 -38.80 16.48 10.70
C VAL A 114 -38.12 16.42 9.33
N ALA A 115 -38.64 17.15 8.34
CA ALA A 115 -38.01 17.22 7.02
C ALA A 115 -36.60 17.82 7.05
N ALA A 116 -36.39 18.91 7.79
CA ALA A 116 -35.05 19.50 7.94
C ALA A 116 -34.09 18.47 8.55
N LYS A 117 -34.53 17.74 9.57
CA LYS A 117 -33.73 16.70 10.22
C LYS A 117 -33.37 15.54 9.28
N LEU A 118 -34.33 15.06 8.49
CA LEU A 118 -34.11 13.94 7.56
C LEU A 118 -33.15 14.31 6.42
N ARG A 119 -33.19 15.58 5.93
CA ARG A 119 -32.29 16.09 4.87
C ARG A 119 -30.81 16.18 5.28
N HIS A 120 -30.45 15.93 6.54
CA HIS A 120 -29.05 15.90 6.97
C HIS A 120 -28.26 14.73 6.36
N MET A 121 -28.95 13.69 5.90
CA MET A 121 -28.38 12.55 5.18
C MET A 121 -29.21 12.31 3.93
N VAL A 122 -28.56 12.08 2.80
CA VAL A 122 -29.23 11.78 1.52
C VAL A 122 -28.74 10.46 0.97
N SER A 123 -29.56 9.73 0.23
CA SER A 123 -29.14 8.58 -0.56
C SER A 123 -29.63 8.68 -2.01
N PRO A 124 -29.06 7.91 -2.95
CA PRO A 124 -29.60 7.85 -4.32
C PRO A 124 -31.09 7.46 -4.38
N PHE A 125 -31.62 6.75 -3.37
CA PHE A 125 -33.06 6.43 -3.29
C PHE A 125 -33.95 7.66 -3.17
N ASP A 126 -33.48 8.73 -2.51
CA ASP A 126 -34.20 10.02 -2.44
C ASP A 126 -34.39 10.66 -3.84
N PHE A 127 -33.59 10.21 -4.82
CA PHE A 127 -33.59 10.69 -6.19
C PHE A 127 -34.12 9.66 -7.20
N GLY A 128 -34.73 8.58 -6.71
CA GLY A 128 -35.41 7.58 -7.52
C GLY A 128 -34.52 6.47 -8.07
N ALA A 129 -33.35 6.22 -7.45
CA ALA A 129 -32.57 5.03 -7.75
C ALA A 129 -33.35 3.74 -7.45
N VAL A 130 -33.06 2.67 -8.20
CA VAL A 130 -33.57 1.32 -7.95
C VAL A 130 -32.64 0.54 -7.02
N GLY A 131 -31.32 0.70 -7.18
CA GLY A 131 -30.32 0.12 -6.27
C GLY A 131 -30.20 -1.40 -6.30
N ASP A 132 -30.55 -2.03 -7.43
CA ASP A 132 -30.53 -3.49 -7.63
C ASP A 132 -29.28 -4.01 -8.35
N GLY A 133 -28.36 -3.12 -8.74
CA GLY A 133 -27.15 -3.42 -9.49
C GLY A 133 -27.36 -3.70 -10.98
N ILE A 134 -28.58 -3.49 -11.49
CA ILE A 134 -28.95 -3.73 -12.88
C ILE A 134 -29.45 -2.44 -13.53
N ALA A 135 -30.44 -1.79 -12.91
CA ALA A 135 -30.98 -0.54 -13.41
C ALA A 135 -29.92 0.56 -13.41
N ASP A 136 -29.85 1.36 -14.48
CA ASP A 136 -28.93 2.49 -14.55
C ASP A 136 -29.36 3.59 -13.58
N ASP A 137 -28.63 3.69 -12.47
CA ASP A 137 -28.87 4.62 -11.36
C ASP A 137 -28.00 5.88 -11.47
N THR A 138 -27.22 6.05 -12.54
CA THR A 138 -26.21 7.13 -12.70
C THR A 138 -26.77 8.51 -12.36
N VAL A 139 -27.94 8.84 -12.91
CA VAL A 139 -28.57 10.15 -12.70
C VAL A 139 -29.01 10.34 -11.24
N ALA A 140 -29.53 9.30 -10.59
CA ALA A 140 -29.97 9.37 -9.20
C ALA A 140 -28.77 9.49 -8.23
N VAL A 141 -27.70 8.72 -8.48
CA VAL A 141 -26.43 8.82 -7.76
C VAL A 141 -25.83 10.21 -7.93
N GLN A 142 -25.72 10.73 -9.15
CA GLN A 142 -25.17 12.05 -9.41
C GLN A 142 -26.00 13.16 -8.75
N ARG A 143 -27.34 13.04 -8.71
CA ARG A 143 -28.20 13.99 -8.00
C ARG A 143 -27.97 13.97 -6.49
N ALA A 144 -27.79 12.80 -5.88
CA ALA A 144 -27.45 12.70 -4.46
C ALA A 144 -26.11 13.39 -4.14
N LEU A 145 -25.10 13.17 -4.99
CA LEU A 145 -23.78 13.81 -4.87
C LEU A 145 -23.82 15.32 -5.16
N ASN A 146 -24.76 15.81 -5.97
CA ASN A 146 -24.91 17.24 -6.26
C ASN A 146 -25.60 18.03 -5.13
N THR A 147 -26.17 17.36 -4.12
CA THR A 147 -26.78 18.05 -2.98
C THR A 147 -25.73 18.81 -2.15
N THR A 148 -26.17 19.66 -1.23
CA THR A 148 -25.30 20.28 -0.21
C THR A 148 -25.13 19.44 1.06
N ALA A 149 -25.75 18.26 1.11
CA ALA A 149 -25.70 17.39 2.29
C ALA A 149 -24.26 16.97 2.57
N LYS A 150 -23.88 17.02 3.85
CA LYS A 150 -22.55 16.60 4.32
C LYS A 150 -22.44 15.09 4.53
N ARG A 151 -23.55 14.36 4.37
CA ARG A 151 -23.60 12.91 4.50
C ARG A 151 -24.38 12.31 3.34
N VAL A 152 -23.72 11.46 2.54
CA VAL A 152 -24.34 10.70 1.46
C VAL A 152 -24.25 9.21 1.81
N MET A 153 -25.39 8.55 1.89
CA MET A 153 -25.51 7.13 2.17
C MET A 153 -25.58 6.34 0.86
N ILE A 154 -24.69 5.35 0.71
CA ILE A 154 -24.68 4.36 -0.37
C ILE A 154 -25.14 3.03 0.23
N ASP A 155 -26.45 2.80 0.22
CA ASP A 155 -27.13 1.70 0.91
C ASP A 155 -27.75 0.65 -0.03
N GLY A 156 -27.66 0.86 -1.36
CA GLY A 156 -27.99 -0.12 -2.41
C GLY A 156 -26.79 -0.49 -3.28
N THR A 157 -27.01 -1.34 -4.29
CA THR A 157 -26.03 -1.58 -5.35
C THR A 157 -26.44 -0.74 -6.55
N PHE A 158 -25.71 0.33 -6.84
CA PHE A 158 -26.08 1.27 -7.89
C PHE A 158 -25.21 1.04 -9.13
N ASN A 159 -25.85 0.59 -10.21
CA ASN A 159 -25.19 0.43 -11.50
C ASN A 159 -25.04 1.81 -12.15
N ILE A 160 -23.83 2.17 -12.56
CA ILE A 160 -23.51 3.41 -13.26
C ILE A 160 -23.04 3.13 -14.69
N SER A 161 -23.38 4.04 -15.59
CA SER A 161 -23.00 4.02 -17.01
C SER A 161 -22.02 5.13 -17.38
N ASP A 162 -21.72 6.04 -16.45
CA ASP A 162 -20.72 7.11 -16.58
C ASP A 162 -20.11 7.45 -15.22
N THR A 163 -18.99 8.17 -15.22
CA THR A 163 -18.30 8.64 -14.02
C THR A 163 -19.20 9.55 -13.20
N VAL A 164 -19.38 9.23 -11.92
CA VAL A 164 -20.05 10.14 -10.98
C VAL A 164 -19.04 10.97 -10.19
N THR A 165 -19.45 12.18 -9.80
CA THR A 165 -18.54 13.16 -9.19
C THR A 165 -19.11 13.81 -7.92
N SER A 166 -18.24 14.13 -6.97
CA SER A 166 -18.56 14.91 -5.77
C SER A 166 -17.56 16.04 -5.55
N SER A 167 -18.03 17.28 -5.53
CA SER A 167 -17.22 18.48 -5.33
C SER A 167 -17.44 19.16 -3.97
N VAL A 168 -18.25 18.58 -3.10
CA VAL A 168 -18.57 19.18 -1.80
C VAL A 168 -17.51 18.85 -0.76
N ASP A 169 -16.98 19.88 -0.12
CA ASP A 169 -16.03 19.75 1.00
C ASP A 169 -16.68 19.17 2.26
N ASP A 170 -15.86 18.64 3.16
CA ASP A 170 -16.26 18.21 4.51
C ASP A 170 -17.42 17.21 4.50
N ARG A 171 -17.51 16.40 3.43
CA ARG A 171 -18.57 15.42 3.25
C ARG A 171 -18.10 14.03 3.63
N THR A 172 -19.02 13.24 4.20
CA THR A 172 -18.89 11.80 4.36
C THR A 172 -19.73 11.09 3.30
N ILE A 173 -19.10 10.22 2.51
CA ILE A 173 -19.79 9.30 1.59
C ILE A 173 -19.58 7.89 2.16
N GLU A 174 -20.65 7.24 2.58
CA GLU A 174 -20.55 5.98 3.32
C GLU A 174 -21.72 5.06 3.09
N GLY A 175 -21.55 3.78 3.43
CA GLY A 175 -22.65 2.83 3.48
C GLY A 175 -22.24 1.43 3.05
N PRO A 176 -23.08 0.43 3.32
CA PRO A 176 -22.77 -0.97 3.04
C PRO A 176 -22.97 -1.36 1.57
N GLY A 177 -23.59 -0.49 0.77
CA GLY A 177 -23.86 -0.69 -0.64
C GLY A 177 -22.63 -0.61 -1.53
N TYR A 178 -22.84 -0.67 -2.83
CA TYR A 178 -21.81 -0.67 -3.86
C TYR A 178 -22.14 0.33 -4.96
N LEU A 179 -21.12 1.00 -5.49
CA LEU A 179 -21.16 1.42 -6.89
C LEU A 179 -20.64 0.28 -7.77
N THR A 180 -21.29 0.06 -8.91
CA THR A 180 -20.86 -0.95 -9.90
C THR A 180 -21.17 -0.50 -11.32
N ALA A 181 -20.71 -1.25 -12.31
CA ALA A 181 -21.00 -0.98 -13.71
C ALA A 181 -21.29 -2.27 -14.49
N THR A 182 -22.24 -2.22 -15.41
CA THR A 182 -22.54 -3.29 -16.39
C THR A 182 -21.97 -3.00 -17.78
N SER A 183 -21.34 -1.85 -17.95
CA SER A 183 -20.69 -1.39 -19.18
C SER A 183 -19.45 -0.57 -18.84
N PRO A 184 -18.47 -0.45 -19.76
CA PRO A 184 -17.22 0.26 -19.48
C PRO A 184 -17.40 1.69 -18.96
N VAL A 185 -16.77 2.00 -17.83
CA VAL A 185 -16.69 3.31 -17.17
C VAL A 185 -15.23 3.58 -16.79
N ASP A 186 -14.72 4.78 -17.08
CA ASP A 186 -13.33 5.13 -16.77
C ASP A 186 -13.09 5.24 -15.26
N VAL A 187 -13.95 5.97 -14.54
CA VAL A 187 -13.85 6.14 -13.09
C VAL A 187 -15.20 5.91 -12.43
N GLY A 188 -15.26 5.09 -11.38
CA GLY A 188 -16.47 4.88 -10.60
C GLY A 188 -16.93 6.14 -9.89
N LEU A 189 -16.08 6.69 -9.01
CA LEU A 189 -16.32 7.95 -8.31
C LEU A 189 -15.09 8.85 -8.36
N THR A 190 -15.27 10.11 -8.78
CA THR A 190 -14.26 11.16 -8.63
C THR A 190 -14.65 12.15 -7.53
N VAL A 191 -13.74 12.43 -6.60
CA VAL A 191 -13.94 13.41 -5.51
C VAL A 191 -12.96 14.57 -5.68
N PHE A 192 -13.52 15.78 -5.74
CA PHE A 192 -12.78 17.04 -5.81
C PHE A 192 -12.79 17.81 -4.49
N GLY A 193 -13.83 17.63 -3.67
CA GLY A 193 -14.00 18.40 -2.44
C GLY A 193 -12.95 18.06 -1.38
N ASP A 194 -12.60 19.05 -0.58
CA ASP A 194 -11.62 18.90 0.50
C ASP A 194 -12.17 18.13 1.70
N ARG A 195 -11.26 17.53 2.49
CA ARG A 195 -11.53 16.95 3.82
C ARG A 195 -12.68 15.95 3.81
N ASN A 196 -12.86 15.27 2.68
CA ASN A 196 -13.89 14.26 2.51
C ASN A 196 -13.50 12.97 3.25
N CYS A 197 -14.51 12.28 3.79
CA CYS A 197 -14.36 10.95 4.36
C CYS A 197 -15.14 9.93 3.53
N ILE A 198 -14.45 8.95 2.95
CA ILE A 198 -15.02 7.94 2.07
C ILE A 198 -14.98 6.59 2.78
N LYS A 199 -16.15 5.98 2.97
CA LYS A 199 -16.38 4.72 3.69
C LYS A 199 -17.40 3.84 2.96
N MET A 200 -17.16 3.57 1.69
CA MET A 200 -18.10 2.87 0.82
C MET A 200 -17.39 1.78 0.02
N ASN A 201 -18.17 0.93 -0.64
CA ASN A 201 -17.64 -0.10 -1.52
C ASN A 201 -17.82 0.28 -2.99
N ILE A 202 -16.89 -0.16 -3.83
CA ILE A 202 -16.97 -0.08 -5.29
C ILE A 202 -16.58 -1.44 -5.85
N ASP A 203 -17.50 -2.06 -6.57
CA ASP A 203 -17.25 -3.29 -7.31
C ASP A 203 -17.23 -2.95 -8.79
N GLY A 204 -16.05 -2.91 -9.39
CA GLY A 204 -15.86 -2.59 -10.79
C GLY A 204 -16.56 -3.55 -11.73
N ASN A 205 -16.86 -4.78 -11.29
CA ASN A 205 -17.50 -5.83 -12.11
C ASN A 205 -16.84 -5.95 -13.50
N ASP A 206 -15.50 -5.82 -13.53
CA ASP A 206 -14.64 -5.78 -14.72
C ASP A 206 -15.04 -4.72 -15.78
N ASN A 207 -15.83 -3.73 -15.38
CA ASN A 207 -16.33 -2.66 -16.23
C ASN A 207 -15.87 -1.28 -15.77
N ILE A 208 -15.30 -1.14 -14.57
CA ILE A 208 -14.73 0.12 -14.09
C ILE A 208 -13.20 0.04 -14.15
N ALA A 209 -12.55 0.98 -14.85
CA ALA A 209 -11.09 1.03 -14.90
C ALA A 209 -10.51 1.55 -13.58
N ARG A 210 -11.05 2.65 -13.04
CA ARG A 210 -10.61 3.22 -11.76
C ARG A 210 -11.74 3.31 -10.75
N GLY A 211 -11.63 2.67 -9.59
CA GLY A 211 -12.70 2.67 -8.59
C GLY A 211 -12.96 4.06 -8.02
N LEU A 212 -12.02 4.53 -7.19
CA LEU A 212 -12.07 5.85 -6.56
C LEU A 212 -10.91 6.71 -7.02
N ARG A 213 -11.22 7.88 -7.59
CA ARG A 213 -10.25 8.93 -7.89
C ARG A 213 -10.44 10.10 -6.93
N ILE A 214 -9.38 10.53 -6.28
CA ILE A 214 -9.33 11.80 -5.56
C ILE A 214 -8.49 12.77 -6.39
N ASP A 215 -8.99 13.97 -6.65
CA ASP A 215 -8.35 14.92 -7.55
C ASP A 215 -8.11 16.27 -6.87
N GLY A 216 -6.85 16.56 -6.52
CA GLY A 216 -6.42 17.82 -5.89
C GLY A 216 -6.99 18.11 -4.50
N ALA A 217 -7.78 17.21 -3.91
CA ALA A 217 -8.46 17.43 -2.64
C ALA A 217 -7.47 17.53 -1.46
N ILE A 218 -7.76 18.41 -0.49
CA ILE A 218 -6.96 18.53 0.73
C ILE A 218 -7.37 17.49 1.75
N MET A 219 -6.43 16.67 2.23
CA MET A 219 -6.62 15.73 3.35
C MET A 219 -7.87 14.82 3.23
N PRO A 220 -8.08 14.13 2.09
CA PRO A 220 -9.10 13.10 2.01
C PRO A 220 -8.78 11.95 2.98
N ILE A 221 -9.81 11.35 3.55
CA ILE A 221 -9.73 10.16 4.38
C ILE A 221 -10.54 9.05 3.72
N ILE A 222 -9.87 7.98 3.30
CA ILE A 222 -10.48 6.73 2.87
C ILE A 222 -10.36 5.75 4.03
N ASP A 223 -11.49 5.42 4.65
CA ASP A 223 -11.55 4.71 5.94
C ASP A 223 -12.42 3.46 5.83
N GLY A 224 -11.79 2.37 5.40
CA GLY A 224 -12.47 1.11 5.08
C GLY A 224 -13.02 1.06 3.65
N GLY A 225 -13.91 0.10 3.41
CA GLY A 225 -14.49 -0.15 2.09
C GLY A 225 -13.82 -1.29 1.33
N ARG A 226 -14.59 -1.89 0.43
CA ARG A 226 -14.16 -2.92 -0.52
C ARG A 226 -14.08 -2.33 -1.91
N TYR A 227 -12.93 -2.50 -2.54
CA TYR A 227 -12.65 -2.03 -3.89
C TYR A 227 -12.23 -3.23 -4.72
N THR A 228 -13.13 -3.75 -5.55
CA THR A 228 -12.93 -5.05 -6.22
C THR A 228 -13.17 -5.02 -7.72
N ASN A 229 -12.55 -5.94 -8.45
CA ASN A 229 -12.84 -6.27 -9.86
C ASN A 229 -12.73 -5.08 -10.82
N PHE A 230 -11.60 -4.37 -10.77
CA PHE A 230 -11.34 -3.27 -11.71
C PHE A 230 -10.62 -3.78 -12.95
N TYR A 231 -11.02 -3.29 -14.11
CA TYR A 231 -10.50 -3.78 -15.38
C TYR A 231 -10.39 -2.68 -16.44
N SER A 232 -9.32 -2.71 -17.23
CA SER A 232 -9.16 -1.85 -18.41
C SER A 232 -8.31 -2.52 -19.49
N GLU A 233 -8.82 -2.62 -20.71
CA GLU A 233 -8.05 -3.04 -21.90
C GLU A 233 -7.34 -1.87 -22.60
N LEU A 234 -7.77 -0.64 -22.30
CA LEU A 234 -7.41 0.55 -23.08
C LEU A 234 -6.52 1.53 -22.30
N SER A 235 -6.37 1.33 -20.98
CA SER A 235 -5.68 2.27 -20.10
C SER A 235 -5.25 1.60 -18.78
N SER A 236 -4.76 2.39 -17.84
CA SER A 236 -4.47 1.91 -16.49
C SER A 236 -5.73 1.61 -15.67
N ALA A 237 -5.66 0.55 -14.87
CA ALA A 237 -6.67 0.22 -13.87
C ALA A 237 -6.17 0.55 -12.46
N ASN A 238 -7.04 1.14 -11.63
CA ASN A 238 -6.71 1.55 -10.27
C ASN A 238 -7.86 1.24 -9.31
N ALA A 239 -7.63 0.60 -8.17
CA ALA A 239 -8.69 0.56 -7.16
C ALA A 239 -8.91 1.94 -6.52
N ILE A 240 -7.81 2.57 -6.08
CA ILE A 240 -7.78 3.94 -5.56
C ILE A 240 -6.67 4.73 -6.27
N PHE A 241 -6.99 5.93 -6.73
CA PHE A 241 -6.03 6.83 -7.36
C PHE A 241 -6.05 8.22 -6.72
N LEU A 242 -4.93 8.62 -6.13
CA LEU A 242 -4.69 9.98 -5.65
C LEU A 242 -3.99 10.77 -6.75
N ASN A 243 -4.75 11.64 -7.41
CA ASN A 243 -4.24 12.55 -8.43
C ASN A 243 -3.94 13.90 -7.81
N ASP A 244 -2.66 14.27 -7.79
CA ASP A 244 -2.12 15.54 -7.33
C ASP A 244 -2.59 15.99 -5.94
N THR A 245 -2.78 15.01 -5.03
CA THR A 245 -3.23 15.22 -3.65
C THR A 245 -2.07 15.64 -2.75
N GLN A 246 -1.43 16.78 -3.07
CA GLN A 246 -0.20 17.26 -2.40
C GLN A 246 -0.40 17.68 -0.94
N ALA A 247 -1.65 17.94 -0.52
CA ALA A 247 -1.95 18.33 0.84
C ALA A 247 -2.17 17.14 1.80
N GLY A 248 -1.60 15.99 1.48
CA GLY A 248 -1.68 14.77 2.29
C GLY A 248 -2.98 14.00 2.12
N ALA A 249 -2.99 12.75 2.56
CA ALA A 249 -4.15 11.87 2.52
C ALA A 249 -4.01 10.72 3.52
N VAL A 250 -5.13 10.14 3.95
CA VAL A 250 -5.14 8.89 4.74
C VAL A 250 -5.95 7.83 4.01
N ILE A 251 -5.34 6.69 3.73
CA ILE A 251 -6.00 5.48 3.26
C ILE A 251 -5.79 4.42 4.34
N ARG A 252 -6.86 3.94 4.97
CA ARG A 252 -6.74 2.96 6.04
C ARG A 252 -7.82 1.90 6.03
N GLY A 253 -7.46 0.68 6.41
CA GLY A 253 -8.41 -0.42 6.58
C GLY A 253 -9.18 -0.83 5.32
N VAL A 254 -8.74 -0.42 4.13
CA VAL A 254 -9.41 -0.77 2.87
C VAL A 254 -9.06 -2.21 2.48
N THR A 255 -10.00 -2.87 1.80
CA THR A 255 -9.74 -4.14 1.12
C THR A 255 -9.79 -3.90 -0.39
N ILE A 256 -8.68 -4.19 -1.07
CA ILE A 256 -8.56 -4.14 -2.52
C ILE A 256 -8.32 -5.57 -3.01
N ASP A 257 -9.12 -6.01 -3.98
CA ASP A 257 -8.95 -7.33 -4.58
C ASP A 257 -9.27 -7.31 -6.07
N THR A 258 -8.35 -7.81 -6.89
CA THR A 258 -8.50 -7.88 -8.35
C THR A 258 -8.51 -6.51 -9.02
N VAL A 259 -7.33 -6.10 -9.47
CA VAL A 259 -7.14 -4.98 -10.40
C VAL A 259 -6.40 -5.53 -11.60
N ASN A 260 -6.99 -5.42 -12.79
CA ASN A 260 -6.45 -6.05 -13.99
C ASN A 260 -6.45 -5.12 -15.22
N ALA A 261 -5.26 -4.73 -15.65
CA ALA A 261 -5.01 -4.06 -16.92
C ALA A 261 -3.99 -4.92 -17.67
N PRO A 262 -4.44 -5.87 -18.51
CA PRO A 262 -3.55 -6.62 -19.37
C PRO A 262 -3.05 -5.67 -20.46
N GLY A 263 -1.75 -5.38 -20.45
CA GLY A 263 -1.15 -4.51 -21.47
C GLY A 263 -0.85 -5.25 -22.77
N ASP A 264 -0.04 -4.62 -23.61
CA ASP A 264 0.44 -5.16 -24.88
C ASP A 264 1.54 -6.24 -24.75
N GLY A 265 1.91 -6.63 -23.53
CA GLY A 265 3.02 -7.52 -23.20
C GLY A 265 4.34 -6.81 -22.93
N ASN A 266 4.40 -5.48 -23.01
CA ASN A 266 5.60 -4.68 -22.76
C ASN A 266 5.53 -3.91 -21.43
N ALA A 267 6.68 -3.83 -20.78
CA ALA A 267 6.91 -3.15 -19.51
C ALA A 267 7.23 -1.65 -19.68
N ASP A 268 6.51 -0.93 -20.55
CA ASP A 268 6.89 0.40 -21.04
C ASP A 268 6.22 1.59 -20.32
N GLY A 269 5.33 1.33 -19.36
CA GLY A 269 4.60 2.35 -18.62
C GLY A 269 3.16 2.58 -19.11
N ASN A 270 2.71 1.90 -20.17
CA ASN A 270 1.32 1.85 -20.59
C ASN A 270 0.55 0.72 -19.86
N GLU A 271 -0.79 0.78 -19.84
CA GLU A 271 -1.68 -0.24 -19.25
C GLU A 271 -1.31 -0.72 -17.82
N LEU A 272 -1.16 0.24 -16.90
CA LEU A 272 -0.74 -0.01 -15.52
C LEU A 272 -1.85 -0.55 -14.62
N SER A 273 -1.57 -1.60 -13.85
CA SER A 273 -2.47 -2.06 -12.78
C SER A 273 -1.97 -1.62 -11.42
N ARG A 274 -2.80 -0.91 -10.66
CA ARG A 274 -2.47 -0.44 -9.31
C ARG A 274 -3.57 -0.70 -8.31
N GLY A 275 -3.23 -1.27 -7.16
CA GLY A 275 -4.15 -1.24 -6.02
C GLY A 275 -4.35 0.21 -5.58
N ILE A 276 -3.26 0.86 -5.17
CA ILE A 276 -3.23 2.29 -4.83
C ILE A 276 -2.21 2.99 -5.73
N GLY A 277 -2.67 3.91 -6.56
CA GLY A 277 -1.81 4.81 -7.35
C GLY A 277 -1.75 6.19 -6.74
N ILE A 278 -0.56 6.79 -6.67
CA ILE A 278 -0.34 8.16 -6.22
C ILE A 278 0.53 8.88 -7.25
N SER A 279 0.03 10.00 -7.75
CA SER A 279 0.76 10.87 -8.67
C SER A 279 0.81 12.28 -8.09
N LEU A 280 2.01 12.82 -7.86
CA LEU A 280 2.21 14.20 -7.40
C LEU A 280 2.92 15.02 -8.48
N SER A 281 2.48 16.27 -8.67
CA SER A 281 3.13 17.23 -9.58
C SER A 281 4.14 18.15 -8.87
N GLY A 282 4.36 17.97 -7.56
CA GLY A 282 5.14 18.85 -6.71
C GLY A 282 5.31 18.29 -5.30
N ASP A 283 6.08 19.02 -4.48
CA ASP A 283 6.36 18.69 -3.08
C ASP A 283 5.08 18.70 -2.24
N PRO A 284 4.77 17.62 -1.51
CA PRO A 284 3.62 17.59 -0.63
C PRO A 284 3.82 18.55 0.54
N THR A 285 2.72 19.18 0.94
CA THR A 285 2.65 20.05 2.13
C THR A 285 2.29 19.26 3.39
N ALA A 286 1.86 18.01 3.23
CA ALA A 286 1.62 17.09 4.33
C ALA A 286 1.74 15.62 3.89
N SER A 287 1.95 14.74 4.87
CA SER A 287 2.22 13.33 4.61
C SER A 287 1.02 12.55 4.09
N ILE A 288 1.30 11.53 3.30
CA ILE A 288 0.33 10.51 2.89
C ILE A 288 0.55 9.26 3.74
N LEU A 289 -0.53 8.71 4.28
CA LEU A 289 -0.52 7.49 5.09
C LEU A 289 -1.38 6.41 4.44
N ILE A 290 -0.78 5.23 4.21
CA ILE A 290 -1.46 3.99 3.86
C ILE A 290 -1.29 3.02 5.03
N ASP A 291 -2.38 2.63 5.68
CA ASP A 291 -2.33 1.96 6.99
C ASP A 291 -3.33 0.82 7.13
N GLY A 292 -2.85 -0.39 7.42
CA GLY A 292 -3.76 -1.51 7.73
C GLY A 292 -4.61 -1.98 6.55
N CYS A 293 -4.15 -1.76 5.31
CA CYS A 293 -4.88 -2.13 4.10
C CYS A 293 -4.59 -3.58 3.70
N HIS A 294 -5.58 -4.27 3.12
CA HIS A 294 -5.41 -5.57 2.49
C HIS A 294 -5.48 -5.39 0.98
N ILE A 295 -4.43 -5.76 0.26
CA ILE A 295 -4.33 -5.55 -1.20
C ILE A 295 -3.96 -6.88 -1.85
N SER A 296 -4.81 -7.37 -2.74
CA SER A 296 -4.55 -8.62 -3.45
C SER A 296 -4.87 -8.61 -4.93
N ASN A 297 -4.21 -9.53 -5.65
CA ASN A 297 -4.49 -9.86 -7.04
C ASN A 297 -4.36 -8.65 -7.98
N ILE A 298 -3.17 -8.04 -7.97
CA ILE A 298 -2.86 -6.89 -8.82
C ILE A 298 -2.12 -7.40 -10.06
N ILE A 299 -2.85 -7.50 -11.16
CA ILE A 299 -2.49 -8.29 -12.34
C ILE A 299 -2.35 -7.36 -13.54
N GLY A 300 -1.23 -7.38 -14.22
CA GLY A 300 -1.02 -6.62 -15.45
C GLY A 300 0.44 -6.69 -15.89
N ASP A 301 0.79 -6.06 -17.00
CA ASP A 301 2.20 -5.99 -17.41
C ASP A 301 3.03 -5.17 -16.42
N GLU A 302 2.38 -4.20 -15.79
CA GLU A 302 2.82 -3.58 -14.56
C GLU A 302 1.77 -3.76 -13.46
N GLY A 303 1.74 -4.89 -12.77
CA GLY A 303 0.95 -5.04 -11.55
C GLY A 303 1.74 -4.59 -10.32
N ASP A 304 1.63 -3.30 -9.96
CA ASP A 304 2.23 -2.76 -8.74
C ASP A 304 1.13 -2.55 -7.68
N SER A 305 1.21 -3.21 -6.52
CA SER A 305 0.12 -3.11 -5.53
C SER A 305 -0.06 -1.69 -4.99
N ILE A 306 1.05 -1.01 -4.71
CA ILE A 306 1.11 0.41 -4.40
C ILE A 306 2.18 1.01 -5.31
N ALA A 307 1.84 2.07 -6.05
CA ALA A 307 2.83 2.87 -6.76
C ALA A 307 2.62 4.35 -6.46
N ALA A 308 3.68 5.00 -6.01
CA ALA A 308 3.72 6.43 -5.78
C ALA A 308 4.87 7.06 -6.56
N GLY A 309 4.59 8.15 -7.28
CA GLY A 309 5.61 8.90 -7.98
C GLY A 309 5.35 10.39 -7.95
N SER A 310 6.43 11.17 -7.93
CA SER A 310 6.38 12.61 -8.13
C SER A 310 7.08 12.96 -9.46
N GLY A 311 6.35 13.57 -10.39
CA GLY A 311 6.86 13.82 -11.75
C GLY A 311 7.50 15.20 -11.89
N GLY A 312 8.82 15.26 -12.16
CA GLY A 312 9.53 16.48 -12.52
C GLY A 312 10.83 16.15 -13.26
N GLY A 313 11.06 16.75 -14.43
CA GLY A 313 12.25 16.47 -15.25
C GLY A 313 13.56 16.80 -14.52
N GLY A 314 14.25 15.77 -14.02
CA GLY A 314 15.63 15.83 -13.54
C GLY A 314 15.84 15.87 -12.02
N THR A 315 14.82 16.19 -11.21
CA THR A 315 14.84 16.12 -9.73
C THR A 315 13.48 15.66 -9.24
N TYR A 316 13.43 14.60 -8.44
CA TYR A 316 12.17 14.08 -7.89
C TYR A 316 11.73 14.91 -6.69
N TYR A 317 10.42 15.15 -6.56
CA TYR A 317 9.86 15.83 -5.40
C TYR A 317 9.78 14.85 -4.21
N ARG A 318 9.68 15.38 -3.01
CA ARG A 318 9.38 14.57 -1.82
C ARG A 318 8.04 13.85 -2.01
N LEU A 319 7.91 12.64 -1.45
CA LEU A 319 6.63 11.94 -1.39
C LEU A 319 5.97 12.04 -0.02
N ASP A 320 6.78 12.15 1.05
CA ASP A 320 6.31 12.15 2.45
C ASP A 320 5.29 11.02 2.72
N LEU A 321 5.57 9.82 2.21
CA LEU A 321 4.68 8.66 2.22
C LEU A 321 5.06 7.66 3.32
N THR A 322 4.06 7.17 4.06
CA THR A 322 4.20 6.00 4.95
C THR A 322 3.22 4.91 4.54
N VAL A 323 3.74 3.71 4.27
CA VAL A 323 2.99 2.47 4.06
C VAL A 323 3.26 1.54 5.23
N GLN A 324 2.24 1.25 6.04
CA GLN A 324 2.44 0.46 7.24
C GLN A 324 1.29 -0.50 7.56
N ARG A 325 1.64 -1.60 8.24
CA ARG A 325 0.68 -2.60 8.75
C ARG A 325 -0.23 -3.20 7.67
N CYS A 326 0.15 -3.10 6.39
CA CYS A 326 -0.63 -3.63 5.28
C CYS A 326 -0.33 -5.12 5.07
N VAL A 327 -1.29 -5.82 4.46
CA VAL A 327 -1.15 -7.18 3.94
C VAL A 327 -1.25 -7.10 2.42
N ILE A 328 -0.16 -7.44 1.71
CA ILE A 328 -0.08 -7.34 0.24
C ILE A 328 0.18 -8.73 -0.35
N ARG A 329 -0.67 -9.19 -1.27
CA ARG A 329 -0.60 -10.56 -1.80
C ARG A 329 -0.86 -10.66 -3.29
N GLY A 330 0.00 -11.36 -4.04
CA GLY A 330 -0.26 -11.67 -5.44
C GLY A 330 -0.24 -10.42 -6.34
N PHE A 331 0.93 -10.18 -6.91
CA PHE A 331 1.19 -9.04 -7.80
C PHE A 331 2.11 -9.48 -8.93
N THR A 332 1.92 -8.97 -10.14
CA THR A 332 2.73 -9.40 -11.29
C THR A 332 4.08 -8.71 -11.38
N ARG A 333 4.26 -7.54 -10.74
CA ARG A 333 5.50 -6.73 -10.89
C ARG A 333 6.12 -6.24 -9.58
N ARG A 334 5.39 -5.49 -8.73
CA ARG A 334 5.90 -4.97 -7.44
C ARG A 334 4.82 -4.97 -6.36
N ALA A 335 5.20 -5.04 -5.10
CA ALA A 335 4.28 -4.75 -4.00
C ALA A 335 4.22 -3.25 -3.73
N VAL A 336 5.38 -2.61 -3.57
CA VAL A 336 5.48 -1.17 -3.32
C VAL A 336 6.55 -0.58 -4.23
N LYS A 337 6.15 0.33 -5.12
CA LYS A 337 7.05 1.14 -5.93
C LYS A 337 6.96 2.59 -5.45
N THR A 338 8.10 3.21 -5.22
CA THR A 338 8.15 4.65 -4.93
C THR A 338 9.20 5.37 -5.76
N GLN A 339 8.83 6.56 -6.24
CA GLN A 339 9.68 7.48 -6.98
C GLN A 339 9.66 8.86 -6.30
N GLY A 340 10.63 9.09 -5.40
CA GLY A 340 10.80 10.31 -4.61
C GLY A 340 11.24 10.06 -3.16
N ASP A 341 11.46 11.17 -2.43
CA ASP A 341 12.10 11.15 -1.11
C ASP A 341 11.15 10.90 0.08
N ASN A 342 11.74 10.56 1.22
CA ASN A 342 11.10 10.49 2.55
C ASN A 342 9.96 9.46 2.62
N VAL A 343 10.22 8.26 2.10
CA VAL A 343 9.28 7.14 2.09
C VAL A 343 9.56 6.16 3.23
N ARG A 344 8.51 5.68 3.89
CA ARG A 344 8.58 4.65 4.93
C ARG A 344 7.70 3.47 4.56
N VAL A 345 8.27 2.27 4.49
CA VAL A 345 7.56 0.99 4.32
C VAL A 345 7.82 0.16 5.57
N ILE A 346 6.87 0.11 6.50
CA ILE A 346 7.11 -0.37 7.87
C ILE A 346 6.08 -1.41 8.32
N GLY A 347 6.52 -2.55 8.83
CA GLY A 347 5.62 -3.49 9.51
C GLY A 347 4.58 -4.15 8.59
N ASN A 348 4.89 -4.33 7.31
CA ASN A 348 3.96 -4.91 6.33
C ASN A 348 4.21 -6.41 6.15
N GLY A 349 3.15 -7.18 5.95
CA GLY A 349 3.21 -8.57 5.50
C GLY A 349 3.01 -8.65 3.99
N ILE A 350 4.03 -9.07 3.26
CA ILE A 350 4.02 -9.09 1.79
C ILE A 350 4.31 -10.50 1.30
N SER A 351 3.45 -11.06 0.45
CA SER A 351 3.68 -12.39 -0.09
C SER A 351 3.29 -12.55 -1.56
N ASN A 352 3.93 -13.47 -2.24
CA ASN A 352 3.54 -13.86 -3.59
C ASN A 352 3.78 -15.35 -3.78
N ASP A 353 2.77 -16.17 -3.50
CA ASP A 353 2.85 -17.63 -3.52
C ASP A 353 2.69 -18.24 -4.91
N TRP A 354 2.71 -17.43 -5.97
CA TRP A 354 2.68 -17.93 -7.34
C TRP A 354 3.95 -18.73 -7.63
N THR A 355 3.79 -19.87 -8.31
CA THR A 355 4.84 -20.89 -8.44
C THR A 355 5.46 -20.95 -9.83
N LEU A 356 4.88 -20.25 -10.81
CA LEU A 356 5.35 -20.25 -12.19
C LEU A 356 5.82 -18.85 -12.59
N SER A 357 7.00 -18.76 -13.19
CA SER A 357 7.53 -17.48 -13.70
C SER A 357 6.63 -16.85 -14.77
N THR A 358 5.82 -17.65 -15.48
CA THR A 358 4.83 -17.16 -16.46
C THR A 358 3.66 -16.40 -15.82
N GLN A 359 3.44 -16.55 -14.51
CA GLN A 359 2.44 -15.76 -13.77
C GLN A 359 2.95 -14.35 -13.44
N VAL A 360 4.27 -14.13 -13.57
CA VAL A 360 4.94 -12.87 -13.25
C VAL A 360 5.91 -12.48 -14.38
N PRO A 361 5.44 -12.35 -15.63
CA PRO A 361 6.30 -12.23 -16.80
C PRO A 361 7.26 -11.03 -16.73
N ASN A 362 6.85 -9.97 -16.03
CA ASN A 362 7.59 -8.72 -15.87
C ASN A 362 8.03 -8.49 -14.41
N ALA A 363 8.26 -9.55 -13.62
CA ALA A 363 8.66 -9.45 -12.21
C ALA A 363 9.84 -8.49 -12.01
N ALA A 364 9.73 -7.58 -11.03
CA ALA A 364 10.78 -6.62 -10.68
C ALA A 364 11.22 -6.80 -9.21
N THR A 365 10.84 -5.86 -8.35
CA THR A 365 11.21 -5.83 -6.94
C THR A 365 9.95 -5.78 -6.06
N VAL A 366 9.95 -6.46 -4.92
CA VAL A 366 8.83 -6.39 -3.96
C VAL A 366 8.70 -4.97 -3.41
N ILE A 367 9.74 -4.42 -2.78
CA ILE A 367 9.84 -3.02 -2.34
C ILE A 367 10.91 -2.30 -3.16
N ASP A 368 10.49 -1.41 -4.04
CA ASP A 368 11.36 -0.70 -4.98
C ASP A 368 11.42 0.81 -4.62
N PHE A 369 12.55 1.23 -4.07
CA PHE A 369 12.89 2.64 -3.90
C PHE A 369 13.65 3.08 -5.15
N VAL A 370 12.96 3.76 -6.04
CA VAL A 370 13.51 4.30 -7.28
C VAL A 370 13.71 5.78 -7.06
N GLN A 371 14.92 6.31 -7.21
CA GLN A 371 15.13 7.77 -7.27
C GLN A 371 14.57 8.56 -6.07
N GLY A 372 15.21 8.39 -4.91
CA GLY A 372 14.93 9.21 -3.72
C GLY A 372 15.99 9.11 -2.62
N ASP A 373 15.88 9.94 -1.59
CA ASP A 373 16.67 9.99 -0.35
C ASP A 373 15.78 9.70 0.88
N ASN A 374 16.40 9.30 1.99
CA ASN A 374 15.74 9.17 3.30
C ASN A 374 14.57 8.17 3.29
N CYS A 375 14.78 7.02 2.64
CA CYS A 375 13.80 5.95 2.56
C CYS A 375 14.09 4.82 3.54
N ILE A 376 13.03 4.28 4.15
CA ILE A 376 13.12 3.27 5.19
C ILE A 376 12.27 2.05 4.79
N ALA A 377 12.87 0.86 4.80
CA ALA A 377 12.14 -0.39 4.89
C ALA A 377 12.46 -1.05 6.23
N ARG A 378 11.47 -1.14 7.12
CA ARG A 378 11.67 -1.66 8.48
C ARG A 378 10.62 -2.67 8.90
N ASP A 379 11.03 -3.73 9.58
CA ASP A 379 10.13 -4.71 10.22
C ASP A 379 9.10 -5.33 9.25
N ASN A 380 9.41 -5.40 7.95
CA ASN A 380 8.51 -6.05 6.98
C ASN A 380 8.79 -7.55 6.89
N ASP A 381 7.74 -8.34 6.70
CA ASP A 381 7.82 -9.77 6.47
C ASP A 381 7.52 -10.07 4.99
N LEU A 382 8.56 -10.45 4.24
CA LEU A 382 8.46 -10.80 2.82
C LEU A 382 8.52 -12.32 2.66
N PHE A 383 7.44 -12.92 2.17
CA PHE A 383 7.27 -14.38 2.13
C PHE A 383 6.93 -14.92 0.74
N ALA A 384 7.61 -15.99 0.35
CA ALA A 384 7.41 -16.72 -0.91
C ALA A 384 7.59 -15.88 -2.18
N CYS A 385 8.16 -14.66 -2.11
CA CYS A 385 8.40 -13.77 -3.24
C CYS A 385 9.53 -14.26 -4.17
N ASN A 386 9.35 -15.47 -4.70
CA ASN A 386 10.35 -16.33 -5.32
C ASN A 386 11.01 -15.75 -6.57
N PHE A 387 10.29 -14.92 -7.32
CA PHE A 387 10.67 -14.40 -8.63
C PHE A 387 11.11 -12.94 -8.60
N PHE A 388 11.15 -12.31 -7.43
CA PHE A 388 11.39 -10.88 -7.29
C PHE A 388 12.73 -10.64 -6.57
N ASN A 389 13.36 -9.50 -6.87
CA ASN A 389 14.22 -8.88 -5.88
C ASN A 389 13.35 -8.46 -4.69
N GLN A 390 13.84 -8.57 -3.46
CA GLN A 390 12.95 -8.30 -2.31
C GLN A 390 12.93 -6.80 -1.97
N VAL A 391 14.08 -6.19 -1.72
CA VAL A 391 14.21 -4.75 -1.50
C VAL A 391 15.32 -4.21 -2.39
N THR A 392 14.98 -3.22 -3.23
CA THR A 392 15.94 -2.56 -4.10
C THR A 392 15.94 -1.07 -3.84
N VAL A 393 17.14 -0.50 -3.76
CA VAL A 393 17.41 0.92 -3.88
C VAL A 393 18.06 1.14 -5.23
N PHE A 394 17.33 1.72 -6.18
CA PHE A 394 17.74 1.82 -7.58
C PHE A 394 17.99 3.27 -8.00
N SER A 395 19.18 3.54 -8.56
CA SER A 395 19.59 4.90 -8.98
C SER A 395 19.80 5.18 -10.46
N GLN A 396 19.50 6.42 -10.87
CA GLN A 396 19.90 7.02 -12.15
C GLN A 396 20.45 8.44 -11.93
N ASP A 397 21.31 8.92 -12.84
CA ASP A 397 22.17 10.13 -12.83
C ASP A 397 21.76 11.36 -11.96
N ALA A 398 22.79 12.19 -11.63
CA ALA A 398 22.76 13.59 -11.15
C ALA A 398 22.30 13.92 -9.72
N GLU A 399 21.80 12.96 -8.94
CA GLU A 399 21.34 13.20 -7.56
C GLU A 399 22.16 12.40 -6.53
N VAL A 400 22.39 12.98 -5.34
CA VAL A 400 23.18 12.39 -4.24
C VAL A 400 22.21 11.75 -3.25
N TRP A 401 22.36 10.45 -2.96
CA TRP A 401 21.33 9.69 -2.27
C TRP A 401 21.84 9.13 -0.96
N ASN A 402 21.25 9.55 0.15
CA ASN A 402 21.70 9.11 1.46
C ASN A 402 20.53 8.63 2.32
N ASN A 403 20.88 8.26 3.55
CA ASN A 403 19.93 8.03 4.63
C ASN A 403 18.95 6.87 4.39
N PHE A 404 19.34 5.87 3.60
CA PHE A 404 18.56 4.64 3.50
C PHE A 404 18.72 3.79 4.75
N LEU A 405 17.62 3.19 5.21
CA LEU A 405 17.62 2.26 6.32
C LEU A 405 16.81 1.01 5.97
N ILE A 406 17.48 -0.13 5.89
CA ILE A 406 16.86 -1.45 5.74
C ILE A 406 17.09 -2.22 7.03
N ASP A 407 16.05 -2.31 7.87
CA ASP A 407 16.19 -2.61 9.31
C ASP A 407 15.18 -3.66 9.79
N GLY A 408 15.62 -4.74 10.41
CA GLY A 408 14.71 -5.69 11.08
C GLY A 408 13.73 -6.45 10.16
N ASN A 409 13.94 -6.46 8.84
CA ASN A 409 13.04 -7.15 7.92
C ASN A 409 13.31 -8.66 7.89
N THR A 410 12.26 -9.45 7.65
CA THR A 410 12.32 -10.89 7.44
C THR A 410 12.12 -11.21 5.96
N PHE A 411 13.03 -11.99 5.39
CA PHE A 411 13.03 -12.37 3.97
C PHE A 411 13.03 -13.89 3.83
N TRP A 412 11.90 -14.48 3.41
CA TRP A 412 11.71 -15.93 3.26
C TRP A 412 11.29 -16.29 1.83
N GLY A 413 12.06 -17.17 1.17
CA GLY A 413 11.69 -17.73 -0.14
C GLY A 413 12.37 -17.07 -1.33
N LEU A 414 13.70 -16.99 -1.36
CA LEU A 414 14.42 -16.92 -2.64
C LEU A 414 14.41 -18.33 -3.28
N THR A 415 14.22 -18.44 -4.59
CA THR A 415 14.30 -19.73 -5.32
C THR A 415 15.66 -19.95 -5.98
N SER A 416 15.82 -21.06 -6.70
CA SER A 416 17.06 -21.52 -7.36
C SER A 416 17.55 -20.66 -8.55
N SER A 417 16.99 -19.47 -8.76
CA SER A 417 17.35 -18.56 -9.85
C SER A 417 18.44 -17.59 -9.41
N HIS A 418 19.66 -17.79 -9.91
CA HIS A 418 20.90 -17.08 -9.56
C HIS A 418 20.90 -15.54 -9.73
N THR A 419 19.81 -14.92 -10.20
CA THR A 419 19.75 -13.47 -10.49
C THR A 419 19.13 -12.63 -9.38
N ASN A 420 18.29 -13.21 -8.52
CA ASN A 420 17.50 -12.44 -7.57
C ASN A 420 18.29 -12.11 -6.30
N THR A 421 18.00 -10.94 -5.73
CA THR A 421 18.69 -10.39 -4.56
C THR A 421 17.69 -9.98 -3.48
N ASN A 422 17.95 -10.34 -2.22
CA ASN A 422 17.10 -9.89 -1.12
C ASN A 422 17.23 -8.39 -0.89
N ILE A 423 18.45 -7.88 -0.74
CA ILE A 423 18.70 -6.44 -0.60
C ILE A 423 19.71 -6.01 -1.65
N SER A 424 19.32 -5.13 -2.56
CA SER A 424 20.20 -4.61 -3.60
C SER A 424 20.26 -3.09 -3.62
N PHE A 425 21.46 -2.54 -3.53
CA PHE A 425 21.75 -1.15 -3.83
C PHE A 425 22.34 -1.10 -5.24
N THR A 426 21.60 -0.56 -6.20
CA THR A 426 21.90 -0.70 -7.64
C THR A 426 21.93 0.67 -8.32
N PRO A 427 23.08 1.36 -8.38
CA PRO A 427 23.19 2.58 -9.16
C PRO A 427 23.28 2.29 -10.66
N SER A 428 22.67 3.13 -11.51
CA SER A 428 22.67 2.90 -12.96
C SER A 428 24.05 3.11 -13.55
N GLY A 429 24.55 2.11 -14.24
CA GLY A 429 25.59 2.25 -15.24
C GLY A 429 27.04 1.98 -14.77
N PRO A 430 27.88 1.45 -15.66
CA PRO A 430 29.29 1.18 -15.37
C PRO A 430 30.13 2.46 -15.17
N THR A 431 29.63 3.64 -15.55
CA THR A 431 30.40 4.91 -15.64
C THR A 431 29.84 6.08 -14.82
N SER A 432 28.72 5.93 -14.12
CA SER A 432 28.14 7.01 -13.30
C SER A 432 29.00 7.28 -12.06
N VAL A 433 29.39 8.53 -11.89
CA VAL A 433 30.21 9.05 -10.79
C VAL A 433 29.37 9.52 -9.58
N SER A 434 28.05 9.34 -9.61
CA SER A 434 27.16 9.57 -8.46
C SER A 434 27.28 8.40 -7.46
N SER A 435 28.35 8.45 -6.66
CA SER A 435 28.86 7.34 -5.85
C SER A 435 28.44 7.37 -4.37
N ALA A 436 27.67 8.36 -3.94
CA ALA A 436 27.16 8.38 -2.56
C ALA A 436 25.78 7.71 -2.52
N VAL A 437 25.76 6.41 -2.19
CA VAL A 437 24.59 5.74 -1.62
C VAL A 437 24.96 5.42 -0.17
N GLY A 438 24.78 6.38 0.74
CA GLY A 438 25.01 6.16 2.16
C GLY A 438 23.78 5.52 2.79
N GLY A 439 23.90 4.32 3.34
CA GLY A 439 22.78 3.64 3.98
C GLY A 439 23.19 2.63 5.04
N VAL A 440 22.22 2.18 5.83
CA VAL A 440 22.40 1.17 6.87
C VAL A 440 21.51 -0.02 6.56
N ILE A 441 22.12 -1.20 6.46
CA ILE A 441 21.46 -2.49 6.34
C ILE A 441 21.73 -3.23 7.64
N ARG A 442 20.73 -3.36 8.51
CA ARG A 442 20.93 -3.96 9.82
C ARG A 442 19.83 -4.87 10.31
N ASP A 443 20.23 -5.82 11.16
CA ASP A 443 19.33 -6.66 11.94
C ASP A 443 18.27 -7.41 11.11
N ASN A 444 18.51 -7.58 9.81
CA ASN A 444 17.59 -8.30 8.92
C ASN A 444 17.82 -9.81 9.01
N ILE A 445 16.74 -10.57 8.86
CA ILE A 445 16.76 -12.04 8.87
C ILE A 445 16.45 -12.56 7.47
N GLN A 446 17.35 -13.37 6.92
CA GLN A 446 17.24 -13.90 5.57
C GLN A 446 17.36 -15.42 5.60
N SER A 447 16.37 -16.12 5.06
CA SER A 447 16.35 -17.59 5.02
C SER A 447 15.87 -18.13 3.68
N GLY A 448 16.67 -19.02 3.11
CA GLY A 448 16.33 -19.83 1.94
C GLY A 448 16.79 -19.24 0.61
N GLY A 449 17.22 -20.11 -0.30
CA GLY A 449 17.38 -19.85 -1.73
C GLY A 449 18.81 -19.72 -2.28
N VAL A 450 18.87 -19.48 -3.61
CA VAL A 450 20.06 -19.37 -4.45
C VAL A 450 20.10 -17.97 -5.04
N GLY A 451 21.17 -17.22 -4.82
CA GLY A 451 21.29 -15.84 -5.29
C GLY A 451 22.20 -14.98 -4.41
N ARG A 452 21.89 -13.68 -4.33
CA ARG A 452 22.60 -12.72 -3.48
C ARG A 452 21.75 -12.32 -2.28
N THR A 453 22.28 -12.47 -1.08
CA THR A 453 21.60 -12.04 0.16
C THR A 453 21.65 -10.52 0.28
N ILE A 454 22.83 -9.92 0.17
CA ILE A 454 23.03 -8.46 0.18
C ILE A 454 23.99 -8.06 -0.94
N SER A 455 23.58 -7.13 -1.79
CA SER A 455 24.42 -6.47 -2.78
C SER A 455 24.50 -4.98 -2.48
N VAL A 456 25.67 -4.50 -2.09
CA VAL A 456 25.92 -3.06 -1.86
C VAL A 456 26.32 -2.32 -3.14
N GLY A 457 26.35 -3.00 -4.29
CA GLY A 457 26.61 -2.39 -5.60
C GLY A 457 27.83 -1.46 -5.62
N LYS A 458 27.65 -0.23 -6.12
CA LYS A 458 28.65 0.85 -6.12
C LYS A 458 28.44 1.92 -5.01
N SER A 459 27.90 1.52 -3.85
CA SER A 459 27.59 2.47 -2.76
C SER A 459 28.83 2.88 -1.94
N ASP A 460 29.07 4.18 -1.72
CA ASP A 460 30.06 4.68 -0.75
C ASP A 460 29.47 4.80 0.66
N GLY A 461 30.16 4.27 1.67
CA GLY A 461 29.79 4.43 3.09
C GLY A 461 28.64 3.55 3.62
N THR A 462 28.13 2.58 2.85
CA THR A 462 27.08 1.66 3.34
C THR A 462 27.55 0.82 4.53
N VAL A 463 26.77 0.80 5.61
CA VAL A 463 27.02 -0.02 6.79
C VAL A 463 26.14 -1.27 6.74
N VAL A 464 26.75 -2.45 6.79
CA VAL A 464 26.05 -3.75 6.83
C VAL A 464 26.35 -4.40 8.18
N VAL A 465 25.38 -4.39 9.10
CA VAL A 465 25.63 -4.77 10.51
C VAL A 465 24.57 -5.67 11.13
N GLY A 466 24.96 -6.72 11.84
CA GLY A 466 24.02 -7.51 12.66
C GLY A 466 23.01 -8.37 11.88
N ASN A 467 23.14 -8.47 10.55
CA ASN A 467 22.20 -9.25 9.73
C ASN A 467 22.44 -10.75 9.92
N ILE A 468 21.35 -11.53 9.91
CA ILE A 468 21.39 -12.99 9.95
C ILE A 468 21.01 -13.51 8.56
N ALA A 469 21.90 -14.28 7.94
CA ALA A 469 21.66 -14.88 6.64
C ALA A 469 21.92 -16.39 6.67
N ARG A 470 20.92 -17.14 6.21
CA ARG A 470 21.02 -18.58 5.94
C ARG A 470 20.80 -18.81 4.45
N VAL A 471 21.86 -19.26 3.77
CA VAL A 471 21.85 -19.51 2.33
C VAL A 471 21.84 -21.01 2.05
N ASP A 472 21.03 -21.47 1.11
CA ASP A 472 20.94 -22.89 0.77
C ASP A 472 22.15 -23.35 -0.08
N ASN A 473 22.44 -24.65 -0.02
CA ASN A 473 23.68 -25.27 -0.52
C ASN A 473 23.72 -25.42 -2.06
N GLU A 474 23.79 -24.32 -2.82
CA GLU A 474 23.98 -24.37 -4.27
C GLU A 474 25.16 -23.53 -4.78
N ALA A 475 25.64 -23.89 -5.98
CA ALA A 475 26.77 -23.24 -6.63
C ALA A 475 26.40 -21.81 -7.04
N SER A 476 27.28 -20.84 -6.74
CA SER A 476 27.16 -19.41 -7.14
C SER A 476 26.44 -18.44 -6.19
N THR A 477 26.31 -18.80 -4.90
CA THR A 477 25.70 -17.94 -3.87
C THR A 477 26.71 -16.96 -3.25
N ARG A 478 26.38 -15.66 -3.24
CA ARG A 478 27.17 -14.60 -2.57
C ARG A 478 26.34 -13.98 -1.46
N THR A 479 26.81 -14.04 -0.22
CA THR A 479 26.03 -13.50 0.90
C THR A 479 26.13 -11.98 0.98
N ILE A 480 27.33 -11.42 0.93
CA ILE A 480 27.52 -9.97 0.81
C ILE A 480 28.44 -9.70 -0.38
N SER A 481 27.99 -8.88 -1.33
CA SER A 481 28.79 -8.53 -2.51
C SER A 481 28.84 -7.04 -2.82
N GLY A 482 29.97 -6.59 -3.33
CA GLY A 482 30.17 -5.25 -3.90
C GLY A 482 30.86 -5.33 -5.27
N SER A 483 30.64 -4.34 -6.14
CA SER A 483 31.22 -4.27 -7.49
C SER A 483 32.28 -3.16 -7.61
N SER A 484 33.12 -3.25 -8.64
CA SER A 484 34.27 -2.35 -8.83
C SER A 484 33.86 -0.88 -8.93
N GLY A 485 34.54 -0.03 -8.14
CA GLY A 485 34.20 1.39 -7.95
C GLY A 485 34.42 1.86 -6.52
N ALA A 486 34.06 3.12 -6.23
CA ALA A 486 34.20 3.74 -4.91
C ALA A 486 33.21 3.18 -3.87
N THR A 487 33.27 1.88 -3.57
CA THR A 487 32.52 1.31 -2.45
C THR A 487 33.46 1.18 -1.25
N LYS A 488 33.11 1.87 -0.17
CA LYS A 488 33.76 1.71 1.13
C LYS A 488 32.77 1.15 2.15
N PRO A 489 32.18 -0.04 1.90
CA PRO A 489 31.22 -0.58 2.84
C PRO A 489 31.90 -0.91 4.17
N VAL A 490 31.17 -0.70 5.26
CA VAL A 490 31.55 -1.16 6.60
C VAL A 490 30.72 -2.38 6.92
N ILE A 491 31.35 -3.54 6.98
CA ILE A 491 30.67 -4.81 7.30
C ILE A 491 31.05 -5.18 8.75
N LEU A 492 30.07 -5.29 9.66
CA LEU A 492 30.31 -5.60 11.08
C LEU A 492 29.30 -6.63 11.67
N GLY A 493 29.76 -7.66 12.38
CA GLY A 493 28.88 -8.48 13.25
C GLY A 493 27.70 -9.22 12.60
N ASN A 494 27.73 -9.46 11.29
CA ASN A 494 26.70 -10.28 10.60
C ASN A 494 26.87 -11.78 10.92
N ILE A 495 25.80 -12.56 10.93
CA ILE A 495 25.83 -14.01 11.12
C ILE A 495 25.47 -14.69 9.81
N LEU A 496 26.47 -15.23 9.11
CA LEU A 496 26.29 -15.90 7.82
C LEU A 496 26.44 -17.41 8.00
N THR A 497 25.46 -18.18 7.52
CA THR A 497 25.36 -19.64 7.67
C THR A 497 24.95 -20.31 6.34
N GLY A 498 25.42 -21.54 6.09
CA GLY A 498 25.16 -22.29 4.84
C GLY A 498 26.14 -21.99 3.68
N GLY A 499 26.04 -22.69 2.55
CA GLY A 499 26.83 -22.47 1.32
C GLY A 499 27.99 -23.47 1.09
N THR A 500 28.27 -23.82 -0.17
CA THR A 500 29.30 -24.84 -0.53
C THR A 500 30.39 -24.40 -1.50
N ARG A 501 30.29 -23.24 -2.16
CA ARG A 501 31.17 -22.92 -3.31
C ARG A 501 31.69 -21.48 -3.46
N GLU A 502 30.97 -20.44 -3.03
CA GLU A 502 31.38 -19.04 -3.25
C GLU A 502 31.43 -18.21 -1.96
N SER A 503 32.18 -17.10 -2.02
CA SER A 503 32.58 -16.31 -0.86
C SER A 503 31.39 -15.74 -0.10
N PHE A 504 31.40 -15.88 1.23
CA PHE A 504 30.43 -15.22 2.11
C PHE A 504 30.46 -13.69 1.95
N ILE A 505 31.65 -13.16 1.72
CA ILE A 505 31.89 -11.75 1.41
C ILE A 505 32.78 -11.68 0.16
N ALA A 506 32.26 -11.04 -0.88
CA ALA A 506 32.94 -10.85 -2.18
C ALA A 506 32.95 -9.35 -2.54
N LEU A 507 34.09 -8.70 -2.32
CA LEU A 507 34.28 -7.27 -2.56
C LEU A 507 35.27 -7.08 -3.72
N ASP A 508 34.76 -6.85 -4.93
CA ASP A 508 35.56 -6.81 -6.16
C ASP A 508 36.03 -5.39 -6.49
N GLY A 509 37.32 -5.05 -6.28
CA GLY A 509 37.88 -3.75 -6.68
C GLY A 509 37.34 -2.56 -5.88
N THR A 510 37.20 -2.76 -4.56
CA THR A 510 36.50 -1.86 -3.63
C THR A 510 37.31 -1.63 -2.35
N ASN A 511 37.20 -0.44 -1.75
CA ASN A 511 37.93 0.00 -0.55
C ASN A 511 37.09 -0.19 0.73
N GLY A 512 36.57 -1.40 0.96
CA GLY A 512 35.72 -1.71 2.11
C GLY A 512 36.47 -2.06 3.39
N VAL A 513 35.84 -1.81 4.54
CA VAL A 513 36.30 -2.27 5.86
C VAL A 513 35.44 -3.46 6.30
N VAL A 514 36.06 -4.64 6.42
CA VAL A 514 35.41 -5.84 6.97
C VAL A 514 35.94 -6.04 8.39
N MET A 515 35.08 -5.89 9.39
CA MET A 515 35.45 -6.03 10.81
C MET A 515 35.23 -7.46 11.32
N ALA A 516 35.43 -7.72 12.61
CA ALA A 516 35.38 -9.08 13.17
C ALA A 516 33.95 -9.68 13.22
N ASN A 517 33.88 -11.01 13.44
CA ASN A 517 32.68 -11.77 13.87
C ASN A 517 31.57 -11.95 12.82
N HIS A 518 31.92 -12.41 11.62
CA HIS A 518 30.98 -12.54 10.49
C HIS A 518 30.39 -13.92 10.20
N VAL A 519 30.97 -14.99 10.73
CA VAL A 519 30.65 -16.36 10.30
C VAL A 519 30.42 -17.25 11.51
N LYS A 520 29.24 -17.86 11.60
CA LYS A 520 28.93 -18.93 12.57
C LYS A 520 28.56 -20.19 11.78
N ALA A 521 29.55 -21.02 11.48
CA ALA A 521 29.27 -22.31 10.84
C ALA A 521 28.91 -23.34 11.92
N ASP A 522 27.63 -23.71 12.02
CA ASP A 522 27.14 -24.71 12.99
C ASP A 522 27.58 -26.16 12.66
N THR A 523 28.20 -26.36 11.49
CA THR A 523 28.94 -27.57 11.10
C THR A 523 30.22 -27.14 10.37
N PRO A 524 31.36 -27.83 10.54
CA PRO A 524 32.60 -27.48 9.87
C PRO A 524 32.51 -27.87 8.38
N VAL A 525 31.73 -27.15 7.59
CA VAL A 525 31.72 -27.28 6.13
C VAL A 525 32.82 -26.39 5.55
N PHE A 526 34.05 -26.65 6.00
CA PHE A 526 35.26 -26.33 5.23
C PHE A 526 35.76 -27.57 4.48
N SER A 527 34.92 -28.61 4.36
CA SER A 527 35.23 -29.79 3.56
C SER A 527 34.95 -29.50 2.09
N ASN A 528 36.03 -29.13 1.41
CA ASN A 528 36.13 -29.03 -0.03
C ASN A 528 35.72 -30.37 -0.69
N ALA A 529 34.45 -30.52 -1.11
CA ALA A 529 34.04 -31.65 -1.94
C ALA A 529 34.37 -31.42 -3.43
N ALA A 530 34.77 -30.19 -3.84
CA ALA A 530 35.08 -29.88 -5.23
C ALA A 530 35.99 -28.65 -5.39
N GLY A 531 37.28 -28.82 -5.12
CA GLY A 531 38.43 -28.20 -5.77
C GLY A 531 38.67 -26.68 -5.86
N SER A 532 37.74 -25.72 -5.71
CA SER A 532 38.06 -24.35 -6.21
C SER A 532 37.33 -23.12 -5.64
N GLY A 533 36.79 -23.12 -4.42
CA GLY A 533 36.06 -21.97 -3.86
C GLY A 533 36.79 -21.22 -2.73
N ASN A 534 36.95 -19.88 -2.86
CA ASN A 534 37.41 -19.00 -1.77
C ASN A 534 36.23 -18.64 -0.86
N HIS A 535 36.30 -18.94 0.44
CA HIS A 535 35.21 -18.65 1.41
C HIS A 535 35.15 -17.16 1.84
N LEU A 536 36.26 -16.43 1.71
CA LEU A 536 36.40 -14.99 1.91
C LEU A 536 37.36 -14.46 0.84
N ALA A 537 36.88 -13.60 -0.07
CA ALA A 537 37.69 -13.00 -1.12
C ALA A 537 37.56 -11.47 -1.05
N VAL A 538 38.63 -10.81 -0.61
CA VAL A 538 38.76 -9.35 -0.66
C VAL A 538 39.82 -9.04 -1.71
N ASN A 539 39.40 -8.54 -2.87
CA ASN A 539 40.30 -8.26 -3.99
C ASN A 539 40.55 -6.75 -4.06
N ASN A 540 41.61 -6.31 -3.38
CA ASN A 540 41.96 -4.90 -3.24
C ASN A 540 42.96 -4.49 -4.32
N THR A 541 42.56 -3.60 -5.23
CA THR A 541 43.41 -3.13 -6.34
C THR A 541 43.89 -1.68 -6.17
N ALA A 542 43.60 -1.00 -5.05
CA ALA A 542 43.99 0.40 -4.84
C ALA A 542 44.17 0.77 -3.35
N ASP A 543 45.41 1.08 -2.91
CA ASP A 543 45.87 1.81 -1.69
C ASP A 543 45.07 1.77 -0.36
N GLY A 544 44.09 0.89 -0.18
CA GLY A 544 43.29 0.74 1.03
C GLY A 544 43.86 -0.32 1.99
N THR A 545 43.72 -0.11 3.30
CA THR A 545 44.08 -1.11 4.32
C THR A 545 42.90 -2.05 4.55
N ALA A 546 43.04 -3.35 4.25
CA ALA A 546 42.08 -4.37 4.70
C ALA A 546 42.55 -4.93 6.05
N SER A 547 41.84 -4.64 7.15
CA SER A 547 42.17 -5.18 8.48
C SER A 547 41.25 -6.36 8.83
N PHE A 548 41.79 -7.57 8.88
CA PHE A 548 41.06 -8.72 9.43
C PHE A 548 41.44 -8.87 10.91
N THR A 549 40.49 -8.67 11.82
CA THR A 549 40.69 -8.91 13.26
C THR A 549 39.85 -10.11 13.67
N PHE A 550 40.47 -11.19 14.14
CA PHE A 550 39.76 -12.36 14.68
C PHE A 550 39.80 -12.30 16.21
N ASN A 551 38.65 -12.05 16.85
CA ASN A 551 38.57 -11.81 18.30
C ASN A 551 37.80 -12.91 19.05
N SER A 552 38.24 -14.17 18.96
CA SER A 552 37.83 -15.16 19.96
C SER A 552 38.93 -16.17 20.29
N SER A 553 39.11 -16.39 21.59
CA SER A 553 40.04 -17.37 22.18
C SER A 553 39.51 -18.81 22.14
N THR A 554 38.40 -19.07 21.43
CA THR A 554 37.70 -20.37 21.40
C THR A 554 37.54 -20.95 19.99
N LEU A 555 38.22 -20.42 18.97
CA LEU A 555 38.25 -21.00 17.62
C LEU A 555 39.27 -22.16 17.51
N THR A 556 39.03 -23.25 18.24
CA THR A 556 39.71 -24.54 17.97
C THR A 556 39.10 -25.18 16.73
N GLY A 557 39.55 -24.76 15.53
CA GLY A 557 39.06 -25.36 14.29
C GLY A 557 39.39 -24.61 12.99
N ASN A 558 39.82 -23.34 13.05
CA ASN A 558 40.22 -22.59 11.86
C ASN A 558 41.61 -23.04 11.36
N ARG A 559 41.68 -24.24 10.79
CA ARG A 559 42.78 -24.61 9.90
C ARG A 559 42.51 -23.91 8.57
N LEU A 560 43.29 -22.87 8.25
CA LEU A 560 43.46 -22.43 6.86
C LEU A 560 44.13 -23.60 6.12
N GLY A 561 43.32 -24.58 5.72
CA GLY A 561 43.76 -25.76 4.97
C GLY A 561 44.21 -25.34 3.58
N GLY A 562 45.29 -25.95 3.09
CA GLY A 562 46.00 -25.56 1.87
C GLY A 562 45.10 -25.27 0.66
N ASN A 563 45.51 -24.24 -0.09
CA ASN A 563 44.87 -23.65 -1.29
C ASN A 563 43.99 -22.42 -1.07
N TYR A 564 44.31 -21.56 -0.09
CA TYR A 564 43.82 -20.18 -0.10
C TYR A 564 44.70 -19.32 -1.02
N SER A 565 44.19 -18.99 -2.20
CA SER A 565 44.76 -17.94 -3.04
C SER A 565 44.08 -16.60 -2.68
N PHE A 566 44.77 -15.79 -1.86
CA PHE A 566 44.68 -14.34 -2.08
C PHE A 566 45.05 -14.13 -3.55
N GLY A 567 44.19 -13.45 -4.30
CA GLY A 567 44.27 -13.40 -5.77
C GLY A 567 45.70 -13.29 -6.27
N THR A 568 46.04 -14.10 -7.26
CA THR A 568 47.36 -14.26 -7.89
C THR A 568 47.85 -13.01 -8.65
N GLN A 569 47.44 -11.81 -8.26
CA GLN A 569 47.91 -10.56 -8.85
C GLN A 569 48.63 -9.72 -7.79
N ASN A 570 49.96 -9.79 -7.86
CA ASN A 570 50.93 -8.78 -7.43
C ASN A 570 50.37 -7.68 -6.53
N ASN A 571 50.35 -7.95 -5.22
CA ASN A 571 50.08 -6.95 -4.21
C ASN A 571 51.28 -5.99 -4.15
N ALA A 572 51.26 -4.94 -4.97
CA ALA A 572 52.38 -4.02 -5.16
C ALA A 572 52.38 -2.82 -4.19
N SER A 573 51.40 -2.72 -3.27
CA SER A 573 51.28 -1.59 -2.33
C SER A 573 51.56 -1.98 -0.87
N PRO A 574 52.13 -1.06 -0.06
CA PRO A 574 52.68 -1.33 1.27
C PRO A 574 51.60 -1.31 2.36
N GLY A 575 50.59 -2.19 2.26
CA GLY A 575 49.59 -2.41 3.29
C GLY A 575 50.01 -3.49 4.29
N THR A 576 49.83 -3.24 5.58
CA THR A 576 50.16 -4.18 6.67
C THR A 576 49.17 -5.34 6.72
N LEU A 577 49.40 -6.40 5.93
CA LEU A 577 48.67 -7.67 6.09
C LEU A 577 49.08 -8.31 7.43
N THR A 578 48.10 -8.64 8.27
CA THR A 578 48.31 -9.32 9.55
C THR A 578 47.84 -10.78 9.45
N VAL A 579 48.75 -11.74 9.62
CA VAL A 579 48.46 -13.19 9.56
C VAL A 579 48.72 -13.84 10.91
N THR A 580 47.88 -14.79 11.33
CA THR A 580 47.96 -15.47 12.63
C THR A 580 48.14 -16.98 12.45
N GLN A 581 49.29 -17.57 12.84
CA GLN A 581 49.53 -19.02 12.70
C GLN A 581 50.62 -19.60 13.64
N ALA A 582 50.50 -20.89 13.98
CA ALA A 582 51.46 -21.64 14.79
C ALA A 582 52.68 -22.10 13.96
N GLY A 583 53.91 -21.89 14.46
CA GLY A 583 55.13 -22.49 13.89
C GLY A 583 56.03 -21.56 13.06
N GLY A 584 55.71 -20.27 12.94
CA GLY A 584 56.54 -19.25 12.30
C GLY A 584 56.37 -19.10 10.77
N PRO A 585 56.76 -17.95 10.19
CA PRO A 585 56.37 -17.56 8.83
C PRO A 585 57.11 -18.28 7.70
N ALA A 586 58.37 -18.68 7.90
CA ALA A 586 59.21 -19.25 6.83
C ALA A 586 58.79 -20.67 6.40
N THR A 587 58.19 -21.44 7.30
CA THR A 587 57.69 -22.81 7.06
C THR A 587 56.22 -22.84 6.65
N SER A 588 55.44 -21.86 7.11
CA SER A 588 53.99 -21.84 6.95
C SER A 588 53.49 -21.00 5.77
N LEU A 589 54.30 -20.06 5.28
CA LEU A 589 53.98 -19.18 4.14
C LEU A 589 54.79 -19.50 2.87
N ALA A 590 55.46 -20.66 2.81
CA ALA A 590 56.28 -21.06 1.67
C ALA A 590 55.47 -21.01 0.35
N GLY A 591 56.06 -20.41 -0.70
CA GLY A 591 55.37 -20.16 -1.97
C GLY A 591 54.57 -18.86 -2.06
N LEU A 592 54.37 -18.11 -0.96
CA LEU A 592 53.68 -16.82 -0.96
C LEU A 592 54.66 -15.66 -1.13
N GLN A 593 54.33 -14.65 -1.94
CA GLN A 593 55.06 -13.39 -1.98
C GLN A 593 54.63 -12.49 -0.80
N VAL A 594 55.59 -11.97 -0.05
CA VAL A 594 55.40 -11.05 1.07
C VAL A 594 56.15 -9.74 0.81
N VAL A 595 55.72 -8.65 1.44
CA VAL A 595 56.34 -7.32 1.30
C VAL A 595 57.01 -6.88 2.59
N ALA A 596 58.08 -6.08 2.49
CA ALA A 596 58.71 -5.46 3.66
C ALA A 596 57.67 -4.66 4.47
N GLY A 597 57.64 -4.87 5.79
CA GLY A 597 56.66 -4.30 6.72
C GLY A 597 55.47 -5.20 7.06
N GLN A 598 55.29 -6.34 6.37
CA GLN A 598 54.20 -7.28 6.64
C GLN A 598 54.36 -7.96 8.01
N ILE A 599 53.27 -8.12 8.77
CA ILE A 599 53.30 -8.63 10.16
C ILE A 599 52.60 -10.00 10.28
N VAL A 600 53.18 -10.90 11.05
CA VAL A 600 52.66 -12.24 11.36
C VAL A 600 52.68 -12.44 12.88
N PHE A 601 51.56 -12.82 13.49
CA PHE A 601 51.46 -13.14 14.92
C PHE A 601 51.43 -14.66 15.16
N ASP A 602 52.02 -15.09 16.28
CA ASP A 602 51.88 -16.48 16.75
C ASP A 602 50.52 -16.65 17.46
N VAL A 603 49.74 -17.67 17.08
CA VAL A 603 48.44 -17.98 17.72
C VAL A 603 48.55 -18.93 18.91
N THR A 604 49.72 -19.55 19.06
CA THR A 604 50.05 -20.42 20.18
C THR A 604 51.34 -19.96 20.83
N PRO A 605 51.39 -18.69 21.31
CA PRO A 605 52.55 -18.23 22.04
C PRO A 605 52.76 -19.11 23.28
N SER A 606 53.96 -19.66 23.42
CA SER A 606 54.39 -20.33 24.65
C SER A 606 54.99 -19.31 25.62
N ALA A 607 55.00 -19.61 26.92
CA ALA A 607 55.78 -18.84 27.90
C ALA A 607 57.27 -18.88 27.51
N GLY A 608 57.93 -17.71 27.43
CA GLY A 608 59.25 -17.57 26.82
C GLY A 608 59.28 -17.64 25.28
N GLY A 609 58.10 -17.71 24.65
CA GLY A 609 57.86 -17.70 23.21
C GLY A 609 57.76 -16.30 22.62
N LYS A 610 57.26 -16.21 21.38
CA LYS A 610 57.31 -15.01 20.55
C LYS A 610 55.90 -14.48 20.31
N ILE A 611 55.76 -13.16 20.26
CA ILE A 611 54.49 -12.51 19.92
C ILE A 611 54.28 -12.51 18.38
N GLY A 612 55.35 -12.31 17.61
CA GLY A 612 55.24 -12.33 16.14
C GLY A 612 56.52 -12.01 15.37
N TRP A 613 56.36 -11.79 14.06
CA TRP A 613 57.39 -11.51 13.06
C TRP A 613 56.94 -10.39 12.12
N THR A 614 57.88 -9.57 11.66
CA THR A 614 57.68 -8.59 10.58
C THR A 614 58.66 -8.88 9.44
N ALA A 615 58.18 -8.90 8.20
CA ALA A 615 59.04 -9.01 7.02
C ALA A 615 59.88 -7.73 6.90
N ILE A 616 61.17 -7.86 6.61
CA ILE A 616 62.11 -6.75 6.45
C ILE A 616 62.42 -6.51 4.97
N THR A 617 62.22 -7.52 4.14
CA THR A 617 62.43 -7.46 2.68
C THR A 617 61.18 -7.98 1.98
N SER A 618 60.98 -7.59 0.73
CA SER A 618 59.93 -8.18 -0.12
C SER A 618 60.47 -9.40 -0.88
N GLY A 619 59.62 -10.38 -1.19
CA GLY A 619 59.99 -11.61 -1.91
C GLY A 619 59.16 -12.81 -1.48
N GLU A 620 59.53 -14.02 -1.91
CA GLU A 620 58.87 -15.24 -1.43
C GLU A 620 59.10 -15.40 0.09
N ALA A 621 58.08 -15.78 0.86
CA ALA A 621 58.15 -15.81 2.33
C ALA A 621 59.23 -16.75 2.88
N SER A 622 59.58 -17.78 2.10
CA SER A 622 60.70 -18.71 2.33
C SER A 622 62.08 -18.05 2.16
N ALA A 623 62.16 -16.97 1.38
CA ALA A 623 63.36 -16.23 1.04
C ALA A 623 63.45 -14.83 1.68
N VAL A 624 62.39 -14.38 2.36
CA VAL A 624 62.33 -13.08 3.04
C VAL A 624 62.97 -13.11 4.42
N THR A 625 63.62 -12.01 4.78
CA THR A 625 64.13 -11.80 6.14
C THR A 625 63.00 -11.40 7.08
N TRP A 626 62.79 -12.18 8.13
CA TRP A 626 61.79 -11.91 9.16
C TRP A 626 62.44 -11.40 10.44
N LYS A 627 62.04 -10.22 10.92
CA LYS A 627 62.41 -9.70 12.24
C LYS A 627 61.36 -10.04 13.26
N GLN A 628 61.77 -10.65 14.37
CA GLN A 628 60.87 -11.01 15.46
C GLN A 628 60.57 -9.78 16.32
N PHE A 629 59.39 -9.74 16.94
CA PHE A 629 59.09 -8.73 17.96
C PHE A 629 58.30 -9.32 19.14
N GLY A 630 58.63 -8.83 20.33
CA GLY A 630 57.99 -9.18 21.61
C GLY A 630 58.49 -10.50 22.24
N PRO A 631 59.27 -10.45 23.34
CA PRO A 631 59.33 -11.58 24.27
C PRO A 631 58.03 -11.68 25.05
N ILE A 632 57.58 -12.91 25.33
CA ILE A 632 56.46 -13.17 26.25
C ILE A 632 57.09 -13.51 27.59
N ASP A 633 56.90 -12.63 28.57
CA ASP A 633 57.36 -12.85 29.94
C ASP A 633 56.86 -14.21 30.44
N ALA A 634 57.74 -14.92 31.16
CA ALA A 634 57.58 -16.31 31.55
C ALA A 634 56.44 -16.56 32.55
#